data_AF-A0A7C9D2R5-F1
#
_entry.id   AF-A0A7C9D2R5-F1
#
_cell.length_a   1.000
_cell.length_b   1.000
_cell.length_c   1.000
_cell.angle_alpha   90.00
_cell.angle_beta   90.00
_cell.angle_gamma   90.00
#
_symmetry.space_group_name_H-M   'P 1'
#
loop_
_entity.id
_entity.type
_entity.pdbx_description
1 polymer ?
#
loop_
_entity_poly.entity_id
_entity_poly.type
_entity_poly.pdbx_seq_one_letter_code
_entity_poly.pdbx_strand_id
1 'polypeptide(L)'
;LNVQYSIPDYVHISPECRHLLSRIFVADTAKRITIPEIKQHEWFLKNLPADLMDDNPENNEFEEPDQPMQSIDEIMQIISEATIPPAGSLGLNQYLTGGLDIDDDMEEDLESDPDLDIESSGEIVYAE
;
A
#
# COMPACT_ATOMS: atom_id res chain seq x y z
N LEU A 1 -9.96 29.06 3.77
CA LEU A 1 -9.91 27.76 4.47
C LEU A 1 -9.90 28.05 5.97
N ASN A 2 -11.00 27.78 6.67
CA ASN A 2 -11.09 27.98 8.11
C ASN A 2 -11.08 26.60 8.78
N VAL A 3 -10.26 26.40 9.80
CA VAL A 3 -10.22 25.14 10.57
C VAL A 3 -11.04 25.37 11.82
N GLN A 4 -12.12 24.60 11.98
CA GLN A 4 -12.91 24.60 13.20
C GLN A 4 -12.77 23.24 13.87
N TYR A 5 -12.24 23.25 15.08
CA TYR A 5 -12.18 22.08 15.95
C TYR A 5 -12.40 22.53 17.40
N SER A 6 -12.96 21.66 18.21
CA SER A 6 -13.16 21.90 19.64
C SER A 6 -12.81 20.64 20.41
N ILE A 7 -12.10 20.80 21.51
CA ILE A 7 -11.84 19.71 22.46
C ILE A 7 -12.98 19.74 23.48
N PRO A 8 -13.77 18.65 23.63
CA PRO A 8 -14.87 18.62 24.58
C PRO A 8 -14.43 18.84 26.02
N ASP A 9 -15.29 19.44 26.84
CA ASP A 9 -14.95 19.83 28.23
C ASP A 9 -14.63 18.64 29.15
N TYR A 10 -15.17 17.46 28.83
CA TYR A 10 -14.89 16.21 29.55
C TYR A 10 -13.51 15.63 29.25
N VAL A 11 -12.80 16.14 28.24
CA VAL A 11 -11.44 15.70 27.88
C VAL A 11 -10.43 16.68 28.46
N HIS A 12 -9.75 16.26 29.51
CA HIS A 12 -8.67 17.03 30.11
C HIS A 12 -7.35 16.74 29.40
N ILE A 13 -6.89 17.69 28.60
CA ILE A 13 -5.55 17.66 27.98
C ILE A 13 -4.65 18.70 28.61
N SER A 14 -3.34 18.44 28.59
CA SER A 14 -2.34 19.39 29.07
C SER A 14 -2.28 20.63 28.13
N PRO A 15 -1.85 21.79 28.64
CA PRO A 15 -1.73 23.00 27.81
C PRO A 15 -0.75 22.79 26.64
N GLU A 16 0.30 21.99 26.83
CA GLU A 16 1.27 21.64 25.79
C GLU A 16 0.62 20.76 24.71
N CYS A 17 -0.24 19.82 25.08
CA CYS A 17 -1.00 19.01 24.12
C CYS A 17 -1.91 19.89 23.25
N ARG A 18 -2.63 20.82 23.89
CA ARG A 18 -3.50 21.79 23.20
C ARG A 18 -2.71 22.66 22.22
N HIS A 19 -1.53 23.11 22.63
CA HIS A 19 -0.62 23.90 21.80
C HIS A 19 -0.09 23.10 20.60
N LEU A 20 0.26 21.83 20.79
CA LEU A 20 0.68 20.97 19.69
C LEU A 20 -0.46 20.79 18.66
N LEU A 21 -1.67 20.48 19.13
CA LEU A 21 -2.84 20.32 18.26
C LEU A 21 -3.17 21.59 17.46
N SER A 22 -3.02 22.78 18.06
CA SER A 22 -3.27 24.04 17.34
C SER A 22 -2.26 24.32 16.24
N ARG A 23 -1.02 23.82 16.36
CA ARG A 23 -0.01 23.93 15.30
C ARG A 23 -0.13 22.84 14.22
N ILE A 24 -0.75 21.71 14.54
CA ILE A 24 -1.04 20.63 13.57
C ILE A 24 -2.28 20.96 12.73
N PHE A 25 -3.37 21.38 13.39
CA PHE A 25 -4.65 21.70 12.74
C PHE A 25 -4.66 23.11 12.12
N VAL A 26 -3.69 23.34 11.23
CA VAL A 26 -3.55 24.56 10.42
C VAL A 26 -3.89 24.24 8.97
N ALA A 27 -4.80 25.02 8.37
CA ALA A 27 -5.22 24.84 6.98
C ALA A 27 -4.08 25.09 5.97
N ASP A 28 -3.22 26.05 6.29
CA ASP A 28 -2.05 26.41 5.49
C ASP A 28 -0.91 25.44 5.79
N THR A 29 -0.55 24.61 4.79
CA THR A 29 0.53 23.62 4.93
C THR A 29 1.89 24.27 5.18
N ALA A 30 2.13 25.47 4.64
CA ALA A 30 3.40 26.18 4.84
C ALA A 30 3.56 26.72 6.28
N LYS A 31 2.47 26.83 7.04
CA LYS A 31 2.47 27.26 8.45
C LYS A 31 2.25 26.13 9.43
N ARG A 32 1.96 24.92 8.95
CA ARG A 32 1.78 23.74 9.79
C ARG A 32 3.13 23.35 10.39
N ILE A 33 3.10 22.93 11.66
CA ILE A 33 4.30 22.40 12.31
C ILE A 33 4.87 21.19 11.55
N THR A 34 6.18 21.16 11.39
CA THR A 34 6.93 20.10 10.71
C THR A 34 7.27 18.96 11.68
N ILE A 35 7.61 17.77 11.15
CA ILE A 35 8.01 16.63 11.98
C ILE A 35 9.20 16.96 12.91
N PRO A 36 10.28 17.61 12.45
CA PRO A 36 11.39 17.99 13.35
C PRO A 36 10.94 18.91 14.49
N GLU A 37 10.04 19.86 14.22
CA GLU A 37 9.48 20.73 15.25
C GLU A 37 8.56 19.97 16.23
N ILE A 38 7.85 18.93 15.77
CA ILE A 38 7.07 18.05 16.65
C ILE A 38 8.00 17.24 17.55
N LYS A 39 9.09 16.67 16.99
CA LYS A 39 10.07 15.89 17.78
C LYS A 39 10.71 16.72 18.89
N GLN A 40 10.83 18.03 18.69
CA GLN A 40 11.36 18.98 19.68
C GLN A 40 10.29 19.56 20.61
N HIS A 41 9.01 19.23 20.44
CA HIS A 41 7.94 19.82 21.21
C HIS A 41 7.87 19.22 22.64
N GLU A 42 7.71 20.06 23.66
CA GLU A 42 7.64 19.67 25.08
C GLU A 42 6.67 18.49 25.35
N TRP A 43 5.49 18.52 24.73
CA TRP A 43 4.52 17.43 24.85
C TRP A 43 5.03 16.09 24.31
N PHE A 44 5.82 16.10 23.24
CA PHE A 44 6.42 14.91 22.63
C PHE A 44 7.56 14.37 23.49
N LEU A 45 8.38 15.26 24.06
CA LEU A 45 9.53 14.89 24.89
C LEU A 45 9.16 14.39 26.30
N LYS A 46 8.00 14.80 26.84
CA LYS A 46 7.63 14.62 28.26
C LYS A 46 7.61 13.15 28.74
N ASN A 47 7.50 12.16 27.85
CA ASN A 47 7.60 10.73 28.17
C ASN A 47 8.11 9.91 26.98
N LEU A 48 9.01 10.47 26.17
CA LEU A 48 9.54 9.73 25.02
C LEU A 48 10.49 8.62 25.52
N PRO A 49 10.25 7.34 25.20
CA PRO A 49 11.20 6.27 25.49
C PRO A 49 12.56 6.55 24.85
N ALA A 50 13.64 6.22 25.54
CA ALA A 50 15.00 6.43 25.03
C ALA A 50 15.25 5.73 23.68
N ASP A 51 14.61 4.57 23.47
CA ASP A 51 14.69 3.81 22.22
C ASP A 51 14.11 4.57 21.01
N LEU A 52 13.21 5.54 21.25
CA LEU A 52 12.61 6.39 20.21
C LEU A 52 13.25 7.79 20.15
N MET A 53 14.17 8.11 21.06
CA MET A 53 14.93 9.36 21.04
C MET A 53 16.02 9.35 19.97
N ASP A 54 16.29 8.19 19.34
CA ASP A 54 17.34 8.07 18.37
C ASP A 54 16.95 8.71 17.02
N ASP A 55 17.56 9.88 16.77
CA ASP A 55 17.54 10.55 15.47
C ASP A 55 18.54 9.93 14.49
N ASN A 56 19.26 8.87 14.88
CA ASN A 56 20.24 8.24 14.02
C ASN A 56 19.53 7.44 12.90
N PRO A 57 19.62 7.86 11.62
CA PRO A 57 19.06 7.11 10.51
C PRO A 57 19.75 5.75 10.31
N GLU A 58 20.85 5.47 11.03
CA GLU A 58 21.52 4.16 11.01
C GLU A 58 20.94 3.16 12.01
N ASN A 59 20.04 3.58 12.92
CA ASN A 59 19.26 2.64 13.76
C ASN A 59 17.94 2.19 13.10
N ASN A 60 17.79 2.47 11.80
CA ASN A 60 16.70 1.94 10.98
C ASN A 60 16.96 0.50 10.50
N GLU A 61 18.01 -0.17 11.00
CA GLU A 61 18.18 -1.62 10.93
C GLU A 61 17.15 -2.30 11.86
N PHE A 62 15.86 -2.04 11.62
CA PHE A 62 14.80 -2.85 12.18
C PHE A 62 14.85 -4.21 11.48
N GLU A 63 15.54 -5.15 12.10
CA GLU A 63 15.45 -6.56 11.75
C GLU A 63 14.12 -7.09 12.30
N GLU A 64 13.14 -7.30 11.42
CA GLU A 64 11.92 -7.99 11.80
C GLU A 64 12.31 -9.44 12.16
N PRO A 65 12.17 -9.85 13.44
CA PRO A 65 12.74 -11.11 13.92
C PRO A 65 12.19 -12.35 13.19
N ASP A 66 11.01 -12.21 12.57
CA ASP A 66 10.29 -13.29 11.93
C ASP A 66 10.38 -13.25 10.38
N GLN A 67 11.06 -12.26 9.78
CA GLN A 67 11.21 -12.17 8.32
C GLN A 67 12.69 -12.04 7.90
N PRO A 68 13.22 -12.97 7.08
CA PRO A 68 14.55 -12.80 6.53
C PRO A 68 14.56 -11.59 5.58
N MET A 69 15.41 -10.60 5.87
CA MET A 69 15.61 -9.47 4.96
C MET A 69 16.23 -9.97 3.65
N GLN A 70 15.57 -9.72 2.52
CA GLN A 70 16.10 -10.03 1.20
C GLN A 70 17.09 -8.97 0.75
N SER A 71 18.16 -9.39 0.06
CA SER A 71 19.11 -8.44 -0.53
C SER A 71 18.45 -7.63 -1.65
N ILE A 72 18.95 -6.42 -1.92
CA ILE A 72 18.46 -5.59 -3.03
C ILE A 72 18.54 -6.32 -4.37
N ASP A 73 19.57 -7.14 -4.57
CA ASP A 73 19.77 -7.92 -5.79
C ASP A 73 18.69 -9.00 -5.96
N GLU A 74 18.36 -9.71 -4.87
CA GLU A 74 17.31 -10.74 -4.86
C GLU A 74 15.93 -10.13 -5.09
N ILE A 75 15.63 -8.98 -4.46
CA ILE A 75 14.38 -8.24 -4.67
C ILE A 75 14.25 -7.84 -6.14
N MET A 76 15.32 -7.28 -6.73
CA MET A 76 15.32 -6.88 -8.13
C MET A 76 15.20 -8.08 -9.08
N GLN A 77 15.81 -9.21 -8.74
CA GLN A 77 15.68 -10.46 -9.49
C GLN A 77 14.23 -10.94 -9.50
N ILE A 78 13.56 -11.02 -8.34
CA ILE A 78 12.15 -11.43 -8.23
C ILE A 78 11.24 -10.49 -9.03
N ILE A 79 11.46 -9.17 -8.93
CA ILE A 79 10.69 -8.18 -9.71
C ILE A 79 10.89 -8.43 -11.21
N SER A 80 12.13 -8.68 -11.65
CA SER A 80 12.43 -8.94 -13.06
C SER A 80 11.79 -10.25 -13.55
N GLU A 81 11.81 -11.30 -12.74
CA GLU A 81 11.19 -12.59 -13.04
C GLU A 81 9.66 -12.47 -13.13
N ALA A 82 9.04 -11.69 -12.23
CA ALA A 82 7.60 -11.44 -12.24
C ALA A 82 7.12 -10.67 -13.49
N THR A 83 8.01 -10.02 -14.25
CA THR A 83 7.65 -9.43 -15.56
C THR A 83 7.49 -10.46 -16.67
N ILE A 84 7.97 -11.70 -16.46
CA ILE A 84 7.90 -12.77 -17.44
C ILE A 84 6.55 -13.49 -17.26
N PRO A 85 5.70 -13.54 -18.30
CA PRO A 85 4.44 -14.28 -18.21
C PRO A 85 4.73 -15.78 -18.05
N PRO A 86 3.83 -16.54 -17.39
CA PRO A 86 4.00 -17.98 -17.21
C PRO A 86 4.28 -18.66 -18.55
N ALA A 87 5.28 -19.55 -18.58
CA ALA A 87 5.52 -20.41 -19.73
C ALA A 87 4.27 -21.27 -19.98
N GLY A 88 3.48 -20.89 -20.98
CA GLY A 88 2.15 -21.45 -21.24
C GLY A 88 1.01 -20.43 -21.36
N SER A 89 1.24 -19.16 -20.99
CA SER A 89 0.31 -18.04 -21.22
C SER A 89 0.11 -17.71 -22.73
N LEU A 90 0.92 -18.31 -23.60
CA LEU A 90 0.72 -18.29 -25.06
C LEU A 90 -0.51 -19.12 -25.53
N GLY A 91 -1.26 -19.74 -24.61
CA GLY A 91 -2.39 -20.61 -24.95
C GLY A 91 -3.72 -19.92 -25.28
N LEU A 92 -3.94 -18.65 -24.92
CA LEU A 92 -5.23 -17.97 -25.17
C LEU A 92 -5.15 -16.82 -26.20
N ASN A 93 -4.00 -16.19 -26.39
CA ASN A 93 -3.86 -15.09 -27.36
C ASN A 93 -3.47 -15.52 -28.79
N GLN A 94 -3.08 -16.79 -29.00
CA GLN A 94 -2.72 -17.27 -30.34
C GLN A 94 -3.94 -17.46 -31.26
N TYR A 95 -5.16 -17.56 -30.71
CA TYR A 95 -6.39 -17.68 -31.48
C TYR A 95 -6.97 -16.33 -31.98
N LEU A 96 -6.46 -15.18 -31.52
CA LEU A 96 -6.92 -13.86 -31.96
C LEU A 96 -5.99 -13.16 -32.97
N THR A 97 -4.81 -13.73 -33.25
CA THR A 97 -3.84 -13.19 -34.23
C THR A 97 -3.40 -14.23 -35.26
N GLY A 98 -4.04 -15.40 -35.27
CA GLY A 98 -3.91 -16.36 -36.36
C GLY A 98 -4.52 -15.75 -37.62
N GLY A 99 -3.66 -15.28 -38.53
CA GLY A 99 -4.04 -14.92 -39.89
C GLY A 99 -4.79 -16.09 -40.53
N LEU A 100 -6.11 -15.99 -40.51
CA LEU A 100 -6.96 -16.76 -41.37
C LEU A 100 -7.08 -15.91 -42.63
N ASP A 101 -6.44 -16.36 -43.71
CA ASP A 101 -6.87 -16.04 -45.06
C ASP A 101 -8.32 -16.54 -45.19
N ILE A 102 -9.26 -15.72 -44.74
CA ILE A 102 -10.70 -15.91 -44.91
C ILE A 102 -11.03 -15.19 -46.20
N ASP A 103 -11.19 -15.97 -47.27
CA ASP A 103 -11.96 -15.53 -48.41
C ASP A 103 -13.35 -15.09 -47.88
N ASP A 104 -13.61 -13.78 -47.97
CA ASP A 104 -14.90 -13.13 -47.71
C ASP A 104 -15.98 -13.79 -48.58
N ASP A 105 -16.73 -14.77 -48.06
CA ASP A 105 -18.09 -15.06 -48.54
C ASP A 105 -18.91 -15.99 -47.61
N MET A 106 -19.03 -15.67 -46.32
CA MET A 106 -20.13 -16.23 -45.53
C MET A 106 -20.53 -15.34 -44.35
N GLU A 107 -21.43 -14.40 -44.61
CA GLU A 107 -22.30 -13.83 -43.58
C GLU A 107 -23.28 -14.92 -43.08
N GLU A 108 -23.34 -15.14 -41.77
CA GLU A 108 -24.53 -15.46 -40.94
C GLU A 108 -24.01 -15.86 -39.54
N ASP A 109 -23.95 -14.92 -38.61
CA ASP A 109 -24.99 -14.71 -37.58
C ASP A 109 -25.35 -15.99 -36.82
N LEU A 110 -24.91 -16.10 -35.57
CA LEU A 110 -25.70 -16.70 -34.50
C LEU A 110 -25.25 -16.13 -33.15
N GLU A 111 -25.99 -15.12 -32.69
CA GLU A 111 -26.11 -14.79 -31.27
C GLU A 111 -26.42 -16.05 -30.44
N SER A 112 -25.69 -16.29 -29.35
CA SER A 112 -26.18 -17.05 -28.18
C SER A 112 -25.35 -16.69 -26.94
N ASP A 113 -25.87 -15.72 -26.20
CA ASP A 113 -25.63 -15.42 -24.77
C ASP A 113 -26.13 -16.60 -23.89
N PRO A 114 -26.11 -16.59 -22.53
CA PRO A 114 -25.21 -16.06 -21.48
C PRO A 114 -24.73 -17.20 -20.53
N ASP A 115 -24.10 -16.86 -19.40
CA ASP A 115 -23.92 -17.70 -18.18
C ASP A 115 -22.77 -18.72 -18.16
N LEU A 116 -21.56 -18.23 -17.89
CA LEU A 116 -20.48 -19.07 -17.33
C LEU A 116 -20.53 -19.02 -15.80
N ASP A 117 -21.29 -19.96 -15.22
CA ASP A 117 -21.15 -20.36 -13.81
C ASP A 117 -19.74 -20.96 -13.60
N ILE A 118 -18.78 -20.11 -13.24
CA ILE A 118 -17.49 -20.55 -12.74
C ILE A 118 -17.69 -20.90 -11.26
N GLU A 119 -18.14 -22.12 -10.97
CA GLU A 119 -17.85 -22.70 -9.66
C GLU A 119 -16.33 -22.85 -9.55
N SER A 120 -15.70 -21.88 -8.92
CA SER A 120 -14.32 -21.95 -8.50
C SER A 120 -14.23 -23.00 -7.39
N SER A 121 -14.02 -24.25 -7.76
CA SER A 121 -13.75 -25.37 -6.84
C SER A 121 -12.58 -25.03 -5.92
N GLY A 122 -12.90 -24.63 -4.70
CA GLY A 122 -11.93 -24.41 -3.63
C GLY A 122 -11.51 -25.76 -3.03
N GLU A 123 -10.33 -26.24 -3.41
CA GLU A 123 -9.68 -27.37 -2.73
C GLU A 123 -8.88 -26.84 -1.54
N ILE A 124 -9.36 -27.14 -0.32
CA ILE A 124 -8.69 -26.77 0.93
C ILE A 124 -7.94 -28.02 1.43
N VAL A 125 -6.62 -27.96 1.40
CA VAL A 125 -5.73 -28.97 2.01
C VAL A 125 -5.52 -28.66 3.49
N TYR A 126 -5.85 -29.61 4.36
CA TYR A 126 -5.51 -29.55 5.79
C TYR A 126 -4.12 -30.17 5.99
N ALA A 127 -3.26 -29.47 6.72
CA ALA A 127 -2.00 -30.02 7.21
C ALA A 127 -2.25 -30.77 8.52
N GLU A 128 -1.61 -31.94 8.65
CA GLU A 128 -1.64 -32.86 9.79
C GLU A 128 -0.67 -32.44 10.91
#